data_AF-A0A822XT57-F1
#
_entry.id   AF-A0A822XT57-F1
#
_cell.length_a   1.000
_cell.length_b   1.000
_cell.length_c   1.000
_cell.angle_alpha   90.00
_cell.angle_beta   90.00
_cell.angle_gamma   90.00
#
_symmetry.space_group_name_H-M   'P 1'
#
loop_
_entity.id
_entity.type
_entity.pdbx_description
1 polymer ?
#
loop_
_entity_poly.entity_id
_entity_poly.type
_entity_poly.pdbx_seq_one_letter_code
_entity_poly.pdbx_strand_id
1 'polypeptide(L)'
;MEWINLKDIYLNFYQRRAPGMMTMMKELGIPLLGSHHLGIDDTKNIARVLQHMLADGAILQITARRVDYLARKSPSWNMNFRFESTSYWSM
;
A
#
# COMPACT_ATOMS: atom_id res chain seq x y z
N MET A 1 8.23 1.30 -10.11
CA MET A 1 6.83 1.77 -10.12
C MET A 1 6.46 2.25 -8.73
N GLU A 2 5.81 3.39 -8.61
CA GLU A 2 5.41 3.99 -7.33
C GLU A 2 3.89 4.18 -7.30
N TRP A 3 3.26 4.10 -6.13
CA TRP A 3 1.82 4.29 -5.99
C TRP A 3 1.43 4.80 -4.60
N ILE A 4 0.19 5.31 -4.53
CA ILE A 4 -0.47 5.73 -3.30
C ILE A 4 -1.49 4.66 -2.95
N ASN A 5 -1.28 3.96 -1.84
CA ASN A 5 -2.31 3.13 -1.24
C ASN A 5 -3.21 4.02 -0.38
N LEU A 6 -4.40 4.28 -0.88
CA LEU A 6 -5.36 5.19 -0.23
C LEU A 6 -5.72 4.74 1.19
N LYS A 7 -5.71 3.44 1.47
CA LYS A 7 -5.98 2.91 2.81
C LYS A 7 -4.95 3.34 3.85
N ASP A 8 -3.69 3.48 3.43
CA ASP A 8 -2.60 3.90 4.33
C ASP A 8 -2.75 5.38 4.68
N ILE A 9 -3.06 6.22 3.67
CA ILE A 9 -3.36 7.64 3.91
C ILE A 9 -4.62 7.79 4.77
N TYR A 10 -5.68 7.01 4.49
CA TYR A 10 -6.92 7.04 5.25
C TYR A 10 -6.69 6.70 6.73
N LEU A 11 -5.94 5.62 6.98
CA LEU A 11 -5.58 5.21 8.33
C LEU A 11 -4.81 6.30 9.07
N ASN A 12 -3.77 6.86 8.44
CA ASN A 12 -2.92 7.85 9.08
C ASN A 12 -3.61 9.20 9.27
N PHE A 13 -4.50 9.60 8.36
CA PHE A 13 -5.17 10.89 8.44
C PHE A 13 -6.34 10.86 9.44
N TYR A 14 -7.23 9.88 9.31
CA TYR A 14 -8.40 9.80 10.19
C TYR A 14 -8.20 8.95 11.45
N GLN A 15 -7.03 8.32 11.62
CA GLN A 15 -6.72 7.45 12.78
C GLN A 15 -7.69 6.27 12.95
N ARG A 16 -8.23 5.76 11.83
CA ARG A 16 -9.18 4.63 11.81
C ARG A 16 -8.98 3.73 10.59
N ARG A 17 -9.16 2.43 10.79
CA ARG A 17 -8.97 1.43 9.72
C ARG A 17 -10.23 1.30 8.87
N ALA A 18 -10.07 1.45 7.57
CA ALA A 18 -11.08 1.05 6.59
C ALA A 18 -10.53 -0.08 5.71
N PRO A 19 -11.08 -1.32 5.79
CA PRO A 19 -10.55 -2.47 5.05
C PRO A 19 -10.59 -2.30 3.52
N GLY A 20 -11.52 -1.49 3.01
CA GLY A 20 -11.68 -1.23 1.59
C GLY A 20 -12.59 -0.04 1.28
N MET A 21 -12.85 0.17 -0.01
CA MET A 21 -13.62 1.29 -0.55
C MET A 21 -14.99 1.45 0.12
N MET A 22 -15.77 0.37 0.23
CA MET A 22 -17.12 0.42 0.80
C MET A 22 -17.12 0.92 2.24
N THR A 23 -16.15 0.51 3.05
CA THR A 23 -16.02 0.99 4.44
C THR A 23 -15.66 2.46 4.48
N MET A 24 -14.67 2.90 3.68
CA MET A 24 -14.31 4.32 3.58
C MET A 24 -15.50 5.17 3.17
N MET A 25 -16.27 4.73 2.16
CA MET A 25 -17.46 5.43 1.69
C MET A 25 -18.53 5.53 2.78
N LYS A 26 -18.84 4.42 3.45
CA LYS A 26 -19.81 4.40 4.56
C LYS A 26 -19.41 5.36 5.67
N GLU A 27 -18.14 5.35 6.05
CA GLU A 27 -17.61 6.17 7.14
C GLU A 27 -17.52 7.67 6.82
N LEU A 28 -17.40 8.03 5.54
CA LEU A 28 -17.41 9.41 5.05
C LEU A 28 -18.80 9.86 4.59
N GLY A 29 -19.84 9.02 4.75
CA GLY A 29 -21.19 9.34 4.30
C GLY A 29 -21.33 9.47 2.77
N ILE A 30 -20.45 8.84 1.99
CA ILE A 30 -20.46 8.89 0.54
C ILE A 30 -21.32 7.73 0.01
N PRO A 31 -22.44 8.00 -0.69
CA PRO A 31 -23.26 6.93 -1.25
C PRO A 31 -22.56 6.26 -2.44
N LEU A 32 -22.74 4.95 -2.59
CA LEU A 32 -22.23 4.18 -3.73
C LEU A 32 -22.78 4.74 -5.06
N LEU A 33 -21.90 4.97 -6.04
CA LEU A 33 -22.30 5.30 -7.41
C LEU A 33 -22.07 4.09 -8.32
N GLY A 34 -23.11 3.65 -9.03
CA GLY A 34 -23.02 2.50 -9.92
C GLY A 34 -22.98 1.17 -9.16
N SER A 35 -22.34 0.16 -9.75
CA SER A 35 -22.29 -1.19 -9.18
C SER A 35 -20.91 -1.54 -8.62
N HIS A 36 -20.90 -2.13 -7.42
CA HIS A 36 -19.67 -2.62 -6.81
C HIS A 36 -19.07 -3.76 -7.64
N HIS A 37 -17.73 -3.80 -7.76
CA HIS A 37 -16.97 -4.75 -8.57
C HIS A 37 -17.03 -4.51 -10.08
N LEU A 38 -17.62 -3.40 -10.54
CA LEU A 38 -17.39 -2.89 -11.90
C LEU A 38 -16.25 -1.89 -11.86
N GLY A 39 -15.14 -2.21 -12.55
CA GLY A 39 -13.89 -1.45 -12.43
C GLY A 39 -14.03 0.05 -12.67
N ILE A 40 -14.87 0.47 -13.63
CA ILE A 40 -15.13 1.89 -13.89
C ILE A 40 -15.89 2.59 -12.75
N ASP A 41 -16.86 1.91 -12.14
CA ASP A 41 -17.65 2.44 -11.04
C ASP A 41 -16.83 2.46 -9.75
N ASP A 42 -16.09 1.39 -9.45
CA ASP A 42 -15.15 1.36 -8.33
C ASP A 42 -14.09 2.46 -8.47
N THR A 43 -13.58 2.72 -9.68
CA THR A 43 -12.62 3.81 -9.93
C THR A 43 -13.24 5.17 -9.60
N LYS A 44 -14.48 5.45 -10.04
CA LYS A 44 -15.19 6.69 -9.71
C LYS A 44 -15.41 6.82 -8.20
N ASN A 45 -15.78 5.74 -7.53
CA ASN A 45 -16.03 5.75 -6.10
C ASN A 45 -14.75 5.95 -5.28
N ILE A 46 -13.63 5.33 -5.67
CA ILE A 46 -12.31 5.59 -5.08
C ILE A 46 -11.90 7.05 -5.29
N ALA A 47 -12.12 7.61 -6.48
CA ALA A 47 -11.86 9.02 -6.76
C ALA A 47 -12.69 9.97 -5.87
N ARG A 48 -13.95 9.63 -5.58
CA ARG A 48 -14.80 10.41 -4.67
C ARG A 48 -14.31 10.35 -3.22
N VAL A 49 -13.84 9.19 -2.75
CA VAL A 49 -13.16 9.07 -1.45
C VAL A 49 -11.91 9.94 -1.42
N LEU A 50 -11.08 9.89 -2.47
CA LEU A 50 -9.88 10.69 -2.59
C LEU A 50 -10.16 12.20 -2.52
N GLN A 51 -11.18 12.67 -3.26
CA GLN A 51 -11.60 14.07 -3.27
C GLN A 51 -12.08 14.53 -1.89
N HIS A 52 -12.85 13.69 -1.19
CA HIS A 52 -13.30 14.00 0.17
C HIS A 52 -12.12 14.10 1.14
N MET A 53 -11.16 13.17 1.07
CA MET A 53 -9.95 13.23 1.89
C MET A 53 -9.14 14.50 1.64
N LEU A 54 -8.99 14.91 0.37
CA LEU A 54 -8.33 16.17 0.02
C LEU A 54 -9.07 17.39 0.59
N ALA A 55 -10.41 17.40 0.52
CA ALA A 55 -11.24 18.47 1.07
C ALA A 55 -11.10 18.59 2.60
N ASP A 56 -10.92 17.45 3.29
CA ASP A 56 -10.66 17.43 4.74
C ASP A 56 -9.22 17.84 5.10
N GLY A 57 -8.32 17.96 4.12
CA GLY A 57 -6.93 18.38 4.32
C GLY A 57 -5.90 17.25 4.36
N ALA A 58 -6.27 16.04 3.92
CA ALA A 58 -5.31 14.94 3.81
C ALA A 58 -4.24 15.24 2.75
N ILE A 59 -2.98 14.96 3.09
CA ILE A 59 -1.84 15.10 2.17
C ILE A 59 -1.61 13.76 1.46
N LEU A 60 -1.66 13.78 0.13
CA LEU A 60 -1.38 12.61 -0.71
C LEU A 60 0.11 12.48 -0.97
N GLN A 61 0.67 11.32 -0.62
CA GLN A 61 2.07 10.99 -0.84
C GLN A 61 2.21 9.53 -1.29
N ILE A 62 3.29 9.23 -2.01
CA ILE A 62 3.64 7.86 -2.40
C ILE A 62 3.81 7.03 -1.12
N THR A 63 3.04 5.96 -0.99
CA THR A 63 3.11 5.08 0.18
C THR A 63 3.88 3.81 -0.10
N ALA A 64 4.05 3.43 -1.36
CA ALA A 64 4.76 2.22 -1.74
C ALA A 64 5.44 2.33 -3.10
N ARG A 65 6.50 1.54 -3.25
CA ARG A 65 7.31 1.48 -4.47
C ARG A 65 7.68 0.03 -4.72
N ARG A 66 7.61 -0.40 -5.98
CA ARG A 66 8.18 -1.66 -6.44
C ARG A 66 9.68 -1.46 -6.60
N VAL A 67 10.46 -2.16 -5.77
CA VAL A 67 11.91 -2.26 -5.91
C VAL A 67 12.20 -3.36 -6.93
N ASP A 68 12.94 -3.02 -7.99
CA ASP A 68 13.36 -4.01 -8.97
C ASP A 68 14.53 -4.82 -8.40
N TYR A 69 14.28 -6.09 -8.12
CA TYR A 69 15.28 -7.00 -7.53
C TYR A 69 16.56 -7.12 -8.39
N LEU A 70 16.47 -6.89 -9.71
CA LEU A 70 17.62 -6.88 -10.61
C LEU A 70 18.52 -5.65 -10.41
N ALA A 71 17.97 -4.50 -10.00
CA ALA A 71 18.74 -3.30 -9.68
C ALA A 71 19.52 -3.41 -8.36
N ARG A 72 19.17 -4.38 -7.49
CA ARG A 72 19.94 -4.70 -6.26
C ARG A 72 21.14 -5.61 -6.49
N LYS A 73 21.29 -6.23 -7.67
CA LYS A 73 22.41 -7.14 -8.00
C LYS A 73 23.63 -6.44 -8.61
N SER A 74 23.86 -5.17 -8.27
CA SER A 74 25.17 -4.54 -8.39
C SER A 74 25.84 -4.54 -7.00
N PRO A 75 26.42 -5.67 -6.53
CA PRO A 75 27.14 -5.66 -5.27
C PRO A 75 28.50 -4.98 -5.48
N SER A 76 28.57 -3.66 -5.31
CA SER A 76 29.76 -3.12 -4.65
C SER A 76 29.66 -3.59 -3.19
N TRP A 77 30.38 -4.66 -2.84
CA TRP A 77 31.12 -4.85 -1.59
C TRP A 77 31.43 -6.33 -1.36
N ASN A 78 32.74 -6.57 -1.30
CA ASN A 78 33.44 -7.77 -0.87
C ASN A 78 32.78 -8.45 0.34
N MET A 79 32.35 -9.70 0.19
CA MET A 79 32.07 -10.59 1.32
C MET A 79 33.18 -11.64 1.39
N ASN A 80 34.08 -11.48 2.37
CA ASN A 80 34.98 -12.53 2.81
C ASN A 80 34.16 -13.64 3.47
N PHE A 81 34.04 -14.78 2.81
CA PHE A 81 33.52 -15.99 3.44
C PHE A 81 34.56 -16.54 4.43
N ARG A 82 34.22 -16.58 5.72
CA ARG A 82 34.83 -17.51 6.67
C ARG A 82 33.95 -18.75 6.76
N PHE A 83 34.51 -19.89 6.36
CA PHE A 83 33.98 -21.21 6.70
C PHE A 83 34.31 -21.50 8.16
N GLU A 84 33.30 -21.78 8.98
CA GLU A 84 33.49 -22.60 10.18
C GLU A 84 32.49 -23.77 10.11
N SER A 85 33.06 -24.96 9.99
CA SER A 85 32.38 -26.25 10.03
C SER A 85 32.14 -26.66 11.47
N THR A 86 30.90 -26.98 11.85
CA THR A 86 30.66 -27.97 12.90
C THR A 86 29.41 -28.79 12.58
N SER A 87 29.68 -30.09 12.44
CA SER A 87 28.82 -31.24 12.32
C SER A 87 27.94 -31.48 13.55
N TYR A 88 26.64 -31.73 13.37
CA TYR A 88 25.82 -32.50 14.31
C TYR A 88 24.75 -33.30 13.55
N TRP A 89 24.98 -34.61 13.43
CA TRP A 89 23.93 -35.64 13.34
C TRP A 89 24.37 -36.80 14.23
N SER A 90 23.60 -37.09 15.27
CA SER A 90 23.64 -38.34 16.02
C SER A 90 22.27 -38.56 16.67
N MET A 91 21.69 -39.72 16.32
CA MET A 91 20.43 -40.36 16.75
C MET A 91 19.14 -39.86 16.10
#